data_AF-A0A4Y4XP62-F1
#
_entry.id   AF-A0A4Y4XP62-F1
#
_cell.length_a   1.000
_cell.length_b   1.000
_cell.length_c   1.000
_cell.angle_alpha   90.00
_cell.angle_beta   90.00
_cell.angle_gamma   90.00
#
_symmetry.space_group_name_H-M   'P 1'
#
loop_
_entity.id
_entity.type
_entity.pdbx_description
1 polymer ?
#
loop_
_entity_poly.entity_id
_entity_poly.type
_entity_poly.pdbx_seq_one_letter_code
_entity_poly.pdbx_strand_id
1 'polypeptide(L)'
;SAELMDYASLKSVKNLEGMPKVILEIKEPNACLLIQSESDDSLILENNMQTILNALSTIPVVLDSQISSDPNIYQSWWKIR
;
A
#
# COMPACT_ATOMS: atom_id res chain seq x y z
N SER A 1 -3.45 -10.71 -0.49
CA SER A 1 -2.63 -10.39 -1.67
C SER A 1 -1.49 -9.45 -1.27
N ALA A 2 -0.35 -9.49 -1.97
CA ALA A 2 0.76 -8.56 -1.78
C ALA A 2 1.39 -8.22 -3.14
N GLU A 3 1.64 -6.94 -3.40
CA GLU A 3 2.17 -6.44 -4.67
C GLU A 3 3.31 -5.45 -4.41
N LEU A 4 4.46 -5.70 -5.04
CA LEU A 4 5.63 -4.83 -4.99
C LEU A 4 5.80 -4.13 -6.33
N MET A 5 5.88 -2.81 -6.30
CA MET A 5 6.05 -1.98 -7.49
C MET A 5 7.34 -1.18 -7.38
N ASP A 6 8.18 -1.30 -8.41
CA ASP A 6 9.39 -0.51 -8.50
C ASP A 6 9.10 0.96 -8.86
N TYR A 7 10.13 1.80 -8.73
CA TYR A 7 10.00 3.21 -9.03
C TYR A 7 9.59 3.47 -10.50
N ALA A 8 10.06 2.66 -11.45
CA ALA A 8 9.74 2.82 -12.86
C ALA A 8 8.23 2.63 -13.12
N SER A 9 7.64 1.61 -12.50
CA SER A 9 6.20 1.35 -12.55
C SER A 9 5.42 2.52 -11.94
N LEU A 10 5.82 2.98 -10.75
CA LEU A 10 5.17 4.12 -10.07
C LEU A 10 5.26 5.41 -10.88
N LYS A 11 6.40 5.65 -11.55
CA LYS A 11 6.60 6.81 -12.42
C LYS A 11 5.68 6.78 -13.63
N SER A 12 5.39 5.60 -14.17
CA SER A 12 4.51 5.46 -15.35
C SER A 12 3.06 5.84 -15.06
N VAL A 13 2.58 5.54 -13.85
CA VAL A 13 1.19 5.81 -13.43
C VAL A 13 1.01 7.19 -12.80
N LYS A 14 2.10 7.88 -12.42
CA LYS A 14 2.09 9.14 -11.66
C LYS A 14 1.17 10.26 -12.20
N ASN A 15 0.98 10.32 -13.52
CA ASN A 15 0.18 11.38 -14.18
C ASN A 15 -1.20 10.91 -14.64
N LEU A 16 -1.62 9.69 -14.28
CA LEU A 16 -2.94 9.17 -14.64
C LEU A 16 -4.02 9.80 -13.74
N GLU A 17 -5.17 10.06 -14.34
CA GLU A 17 -6.32 10.63 -13.63
C GLU A 17 -6.83 9.67 -12.55
N GLY A 18 -7.14 10.21 -11.37
CA GLY A 18 -7.68 9.44 -10.25
C GLY A 18 -6.64 8.67 -9.43
N MET A 19 -5.35 8.90 -9.67
CA MET A 19 -4.27 8.34 -8.85
C MET A 19 -4.21 8.99 -7.46
N PRO A 20 -3.91 8.20 -6.41
CA PRO A 20 -3.75 8.75 -5.08
C PRO A 20 -2.54 9.67 -5.00
N LYS A 21 -2.69 10.77 -4.26
CA LYS A 21 -1.67 11.83 -4.13
C LYS A 21 -0.34 11.31 -3.59
N VAL A 22 -0.35 10.22 -2.82
CA VAL A 22 0.85 9.60 -2.24
C VAL A 22 1.90 9.23 -3.31
N ILE A 23 1.51 8.85 -4.54
CA ILE A 23 2.46 8.56 -5.63
C ILE A 23 3.30 9.79 -5.98
N LEU A 24 2.76 11.00 -5.80
CA LEU A 24 3.46 12.23 -6.14
C LEU A 24 4.69 12.46 -5.24
N GLU A 25 4.65 11.94 -4.02
CA GLU A 25 5.67 12.09 -2.98
C GLU A 25 6.83 11.08 -3.14
N ILE A 26 6.61 9.98 -3.86
CA ILE A 26 7.61 8.92 -4.05
C ILE A 26 8.73 9.40 -5.00
N LYS A 27 9.97 9.16 -4.57
CA LYS A 27 11.20 9.48 -5.31
C LYS A 27 12.06 8.24 -5.50
N GLU A 28 12.91 8.25 -6.52
CA GLU A 28 13.94 7.22 -6.71
C GLU A 28 14.91 7.21 -5.51
N PRO A 29 15.37 6.04 -5.01
CA PRO A 29 15.18 4.68 -5.52
C PRO A 29 14.06 3.88 -4.80
N ASN A 30 13.03 4.55 -4.28
CA ASN A 30 12.01 3.88 -3.45
C ASN A 30 11.04 3.03 -4.27
N ALA A 31 10.62 1.91 -3.68
CA ALA A 31 9.53 1.06 -4.16
C ALA A 31 8.26 1.27 -3.32
N CYS A 32 7.12 0.79 -3.82
CA CYS A 32 5.85 0.77 -3.11
C CYS A 32 5.40 -0.67 -2.87
N LEU A 33 4.88 -0.95 -1.68
CA LEU A 33 4.33 -2.25 -1.31
C LEU A 33 2.85 -2.07 -0.96
N LEU A 34 1.98 -2.76 -1.69
CA LEU A 34 0.55 -2.83 -1.39
C LEU A 34 0.22 -4.21 -0.81
N ILE A 35 -0.48 -4.23 0.32
CA ILE A 35 -0.89 -5.47 0.98
C ILE A 35 -2.39 -5.38 1.27
N GLN A 36 -3.08 -6.48 1.00
CA GLN A 36 -4.49 -6.66 1.33
C GLN A 36 -4.67 -7.99 2.04
N SER A 37 -5.25 -7.94 3.23
CA SER A 37 -5.72 -9.11 3.96
C SER A 37 -7.25 -9.13 3.88
N GLU A 38 -7.82 -10.32 3.74
CA GLU A 38 -9.26 -10.55 3.68
C GLU A 38 -9.59 -11.74 4.59
N SER A 39 -10.69 -11.63 5.32
CA SER A 39 -11.25 -12.71 6.12
C SER A 39 -12.72 -12.45 6.38
N ASP A 40 -13.51 -13.51 6.49
CA ASP A 40 -14.91 -13.43 6.93
C ASP A 40 -15.03 -13.22 8.46
N ASP A 41 -13.91 -13.36 9.19
CA ASP A 41 -13.81 -13.10 10.63
C ASP A 41 -12.96 -11.84 10.88
N SER A 42 -13.58 -10.84 11.51
CA SER A 42 -12.92 -9.57 11.81
C SER A 42 -11.72 -9.72 12.75
N LEU A 43 -11.74 -10.67 13.68
CA LEU A 43 -10.64 -10.91 14.61
C LEU A 43 -9.44 -11.53 13.89
N ILE A 44 -9.69 -12.45 12.95
CA ILE A 44 -8.64 -13.02 12.11
C ILE A 44 -8.04 -11.92 11.22
N LEU A 45 -8.88 -11.08 10.63
CA LEU A 45 -8.43 -9.95 9.80
C LEU A 45 -7.52 -9.00 10.60
N GLU A 46 -7.95 -8.58 11.79
CA GLU A 46 -7.18 -7.68 12.65
C GLU A 46 -5.83 -8.30 13.07
N ASN A 47 -5.83 -9.57 13.47
CA ASN A 47 -4.60 -10.31 13.82
C ASN A 47 -3.63 -10.41 12.63
N ASN A 48 -4.14 -10.66 11.42
CA ASN A 48 -3.33 -10.70 10.21
C ASN A 48 -2.69 -9.34 9.95
N MET A 49 -3.49 -8.26 10.04
CA MET A 49 -2.98 -6.89 9.85
C MET A 49 -1.89 -6.55 10.86
N GLN A 50 -2.10 -6.84 12.15
CA GLN A 50 -1.09 -6.58 13.17
C GLN A 50 0.20 -7.37 12.94
N THR A 51 0.08 -8.63 12.53
CA THR A 51 1.23 -9.49 12.19
C THR A 51 2.04 -8.91 11.04
N ILE A 52 1.37 -8.45 9.99
CA ILE A 52 2.00 -7.81 8.83
C ILE A 52 2.72 -6.54 9.25
N LEU A 53 2.08 -5.64 10.00
CA LEU A 53 2.70 -4.39 10.45
C LEU A 53 3.92 -4.61 11.33
N ASN A 54 3.85 -5.59 12.23
CA ASN A 54 4.97 -5.95 13.07
C ASN A 54 6.16 -6.44 12.23
N ALA A 55 5.92 -7.25 11.19
CA ALA A 55 6.97 -7.69 10.28
C ALA A 55 7.58 -6.53 9.49
N LEU A 56 6.75 -5.58 9.04
CA LEU A 56 7.19 -4.41 8.28
C LEU A 56 7.90 -3.35 9.12
N SER A 57 7.72 -3.34 10.45
CA SER A 57 8.31 -2.33 11.36
C SER A 57 9.85 -2.23 11.28
N THR A 58 10.51 -3.26 10.79
CA THR A 58 11.97 -3.33 10.64
C THR A 58 12.47 -2.77 9.31
N ILE A 59 11.56 -2.54 8.35
CA ILE A 59 11.90 -2.07 7.01
C ILE A 59 11.94 -0.53 7.03
N PRO A 60 13.01 0.10 6.53
CA PRO A 60 13.07 1.54 6.44
C PRO A 60 12.02 2.03 5.43
N VAL A 61 11.14 2.91 5.88
CA VAL A 61 10.11 3.53 5.05
C VAL A 61 10.37 5.03 4.91
N VAL A 62 10.13 5.57 3.73
CA VAL A 62 10.19 7.02 3.48
C VAL A 62 8.86 7.73 3.75
N LEU A 63 7.78 6.95 3.82
CA LEU A 63 6.42 7.38 4.13
C LEU A 63 5.83 6.39 5.13
N ASP A 64 5.09 6.91 6.11
CA ASP A 64 4.43 6.06 7.10
C ASP A 64 3.46 5.09 6.43
N SER A 65 3.42 3.85 6.94
CA SER A 65 2.48 2.84 6.46
C SER A 65 1.04 3.32 6.67
N GLN A 66 0.28 3.38 5.58
CA GLN A 66 -1.13 3.75 5.58
C GLN A 66 -1.99 2.48 5.66
N ILE A 67 -3.05 2.51 6.45
CA ILE A 67 -3.96 1.38 6.63
C ILE A 67 -5.39 1.89 6.59
N SER A 68 -6.27 1.17 5.91
CA SER A 68 -7.69 1.49 5.90
C SER A 68 -8.52 0.24 5.61
N SER A 69 -9.68 0.16 6.27
CA SER A 69 -10.76 -0.78 5.98
C SER A 69 -11.87 -0.17 5.14
N ASP A 70 -11.81 1.13 4.80
CA ASP A 70 -12.78 1.78 3.93
C ASP A 70 -12.57 1.35 2.47
N PRO A 71 -13.58 0.75 1.82
CA PRO A 71 -13.53 0.37 0.41
C PRO A 71 -13.07 1.46 -0.53
N ASN A 72 -13.51 2.70 -0.32
CA ASN A 72 -13.14 3.80 -1.21
C ASN A 72 -11.65 4.12 -1.10
N ILE A 73 -11.09 4.01 0.11
CA ILE A 73 -9.69 4.31 0.38
C ILE A 73 -8.81 3.21 -0.20
N TYR A 74 -9.02 1.94 0.17
CA TYR A 74 -8.14 0.88 -0.31
C TYR A 74 -8.28 0.65 -1.83
N GLN A 75 -9.48 0.83 -2.41
CA GLN A 75 -9.64 0.76 -3.87
C GLN A 75 -8.86 1.87 -4.57
N SER A 76 -8.78 3.07 -3.98
CA SER A 76 -7.97 4.15 -4.54
C SER A 76 -6.47 3.82 -4.56
N TRP A 77 -5.97 3.09 -3.56
CA TRP A 77 -4.59 2.61 -3.52
C TRP A 77 -4.36 1.47 -4.51
N TRP A 78 -5.36 0.61 -4.71
CA TRP A 78 -5.26 -0.45 -5.70
C TRP A 78 -5.24 0.03 -7.15
N LYS A 79 -5.66 1.27 -7.44
CA LYS A 79 -5.47 1.89 -8.77
C LYS A 79 -4.01 2.09 -9.14
N ILE A 80 -3.09 2.07 -8.16
CA ILE A 80 -1.67 2.23 -8.40
C ILE A 80 -1.13 1.03 -9.20
N ARG A 81 -1.66 -0.18 -8.93
CA ARG A 81 -1.46 -1.39 -9.73
C ARG A 81 -2.32 -1.31 -11.00
#